data_AF-A0A086K8I5-F1
#
_entry.id   AF-A0A086K8I5-F1
#
_cell.length_a   1.000
_cell.length_b   1.000
_cell.length_c   1.000
_cell.angle_alpha   90.00
_cell.angle_beta   90.00
_cell.angle_gamma   90.00
#
_symmetry.space_group_name_H-M   'P 1'
#
loop_
_entity.id
_entity.type
_entity.pdbx_description
1 polymer ?
#
loop_
_entity_poly.entity_id
_entity_poly.type
_entity_poly.pdbx_seq_one_letter_code
_entity_poly.pdbx_strand_id
1 'polypeptide(L)'
;MSFILEEGSSPDSLPCLEQDNWIGERDELPGKALPYEHAHVAKKETQRLRTHVTFLWIFNAVLQSSTIAIAVCASTLTYRGRNSTSWPLALTLVNYLILALAIGAGAWGLRKKNARLLKQSSSIMIALCAICVFEWCYELLFILVFSRRAGKWQKGGQYTAEQIWEFNAWIIADVAADVLSIGVCFISSHHTWELAKVFEMEEQTEVRKKRNSWCGYGTFHRDVNK
;
A
#
# COMPACT_ATOMS: atom_id res chain seq x y z
N MET A 1 5.83 12.75 -73.57
CA MET A 1 5.06 11.58 -74.03
C MET A 1 4.41 10.94 -72.81
N SER A 2 3.19 10.51 -73.01
CA SER A 2 2.11 10.09 -72.11
C SER A 2 2.27 8.68 -71.50
N PHE A 3 1.44 8.41 -70.47
CA PHE A 3 0.74 7.12 -70.20
C PHE A 3 1.59 5.98 -69.54
N ILE A 4 1.19 5.22 -68.52
CA ILE A 4 -0.08 4.92 -67.81
C ILE A 4 0.22 4.56 -66.34
N LEU A 5 -0.78 4.82 -65.49
CA LEU A 5 -1.00 4.41 -64.11
C LEU A 5 -2.17 3.39 -64.13
N GLU A 6 -2.11 2.28 -63.39
CA GLU A 6 -3.24 1.49 -62.81
C GLU A 6 -2.77 0.04 -62.54
N GLU A 7 -2.76 -0.46 -61.30
CA GLU A 7 -3.88 -0.96 -60.46
C GLU A 7 -4.34 -2.38 -60.83
N GLY A 8 -4.25 -3.30 -59.85
CA GLY A 8 -4.71 -4.68 -59.96
C GLY A 8 -4.73 -5.35 -58.59
N SER A 9 -5.94 -5.55 -58.07
CA SER A 9 -6.27 -5.94 -56.70
C SER A 9 -6.60 -7.44 -56.55
N SER A 10 -6.03 -8.05 -55.50
CA SER A 10 -6.58 -9.17 -54.68
C SER A 10 -6.69 -10.59 -55.29
N PRO A 11 -7.07 -11.62 -54.51
CA PRO A 11 -6.16 -12.54 -53.83
C PRO A 11 -6.36 -13.99 -54.28
N ASP A 12 -5.35 -14.85 -54.12
CA ASP A 12 -5.55 -16.30 -54.26
C ASP A 12 -4.91 -17.08 -53.11
N SER A 13 -5.61 -18.17 -52.80
CA SER A 13 -5.66 -19.02 -51.61
C SER A 13 -4.40 -19.84 -51.25
N LEU A 14 -4.31 -20.16 -49.95
CA LEU A 14 -3.48 -21.19 -49.30
C LEU A 14 -3.45 -22.55 -50.02
N PRO A 15 -2.41 -23.37 -49.76
CA PRO A 15 -2.67 -24.50 -48.85
C PRO A 15 -1.60 -24.70 -47.76
N CYS A 16 -2.07 -25.06 -46.57
CA CYS A 16 -1.32 -25.73 -45.51
C CYS A 16 -0.56 -26.95 -46.04
N LEU A 17 0.73 -27.07 -45.71
CA LEU A 17 1.40 -28.33 -45.35
C LEU A 17 2.87 -28.05 -45.02
N GLU A 18 3.17 -27.98 -43.72
CA GLU A 18 4.38 -28.56 -43.12
C GLU A 18 4.23 -28.47 -41.60
N GLN A 19 3.36 -29.35 -41.10
CA GLN A 19 3.42 -29.85 -39.75
C GLN A 19 3.92 -31.27 -39.91
N ASP A 20 5.15 -31.55 -39.48
CA ASP A 20 5.46 -32.84 -38.86
C ASP A 20 6.76 -32.83 -38.06
N ASN A 21 6.65 -33.48 -36.91
CA ASN A 21 7.69 -34.17 -36.17
C ASN A 21 8.59 -33.38 -35.23
N TRP A 22 8.01 -32.99 -34.08
CA TRP A 22 8.61 -33.33 -32.77
C TRP A 22 7.49 -33.72 -31.79
N ILE A 23 6.95 -34.94 -31.96
CA ILE A 23 6.21 -35.68 -30.92
C ILE A 23 6.85 -37.07 -30.79
N GLY A 24 7.49 -37.27 -29.65
CA GLY A 24 7.94 -38.54 -29.08
C GLY A 24 8.59 -38.14 -27.75
N GLU A 25 8.10 -38.48 -26.56
CA GLU A 25 7.19 -39.53 -26.12
C GLU A 25 6.06 -38.94 -25.26
N ARG A 26 4.83 -39.40 -25.50
CA ARG A 26 3.81 -39.45 -24.46
C ARG A 26 4.04 -40.76 -23.72
N ASP A 27 4.62 -40.68 -22.52
CA ASP A 27 4.32 -41.62 -21.47
C ASP A 27 3.30 -40.99 -20.51
N GLU A 28 2.29 -41.78 -20.25
CA GLU A 28 1.07 -41.45 -19.53
C GLU A 28 1.36 -41.15 -18.06
N LEU A 29 0.98 -39.96 -17.59
CA LEU A 29 0.58 -39.78 -16.19
C LEU A 29 -0.89 -39.34 -16.15
N PRO A 30 -1.81 -40.24 -15.74
CA PRO A 30 -3.20 -39.92 -15.55
C PRO A 30 -3.31 -39.11 -14.25
N GLY A 31 -3.34 -37.80 -14.39
CA GLY A 31 -3.59 -36.90 -13.27
C GLY A 31 -4.27 -35.67 -13.80
N LYS A 32 -5.59 -35.62 -13.70
CA LYS A 32 -6.36 -34.38 -13.82
C LYS A 32 -5.63 -33.31 -13.00
N ALA A 33 -5.00 -32.34 -13.66
CA ALA A 33 -4.64 -31.09 -13.02
C ALA A 33 -5.97 -30.44 -12.63
N LEU A 34 -6.44 -30.75 -11.43
CA LEU A 34 -7.64 -30.17 -10.84
C LEU A 34 -7.44 -28.65 -10.86
N PRO A 35 -8.26 -27.88 -11.61
CA PRO A 35 -8.15 -26.42 -11.64
C PRO A 35 -8.53 -25.76 -10.29
N TYR A 36 -8.83 -26.57 -9.28
CA TYR A 36 -9.46 -26.17 -8.03
C TYR A 36 -8.52 -26.11 -6.83
N GLU A 37 -7.38 -26.80 -6.84
CA GLU A 37 -6.52 -26.87 -5.64
C GLU A 37 -5.77 -25.55 -5.40
N HIS A 38 -5.23 -24.92 -6.45
CA HIS A 38 -4.55 -23.63 -6.34
C HIS A 38 -5.50 -22.44 -6.16
N ALA A 39 -6.75 -22.53 -6.62
CA ALA A 39 -7.74 -21.46 -6.43
C ALA A 39 -8.16 -21.30 -4.96
N HIS A 40 -8.17 -22.40 -4.20
CA HIS A 40 -8.44 -22.37 -2.76
C HIS A 40 -7.24 -21.86 -1.96
N VAL A 41 -6.01 -22.19 -2.36
CA VAL A 41 -4.78 -21.67 -1.74
C VAL A 41 -4.65 -20.16 -1.97
N ALA A 42 -4.83 -19.68 -3.19
CA ALA A 42 -4.78 -18.25 -3.52
C ALA A 42 -5.83 -17.45 -2.75
N LYS A 43 -7.08 -17.93 -2.66
CA LYS A 43 -8.13 -17.28 -1.85
C LYS A 43 -7.78 -17.21 -0.36
N LYS A 44 -7.17 -18.27 0.19
CA LYS A 44 -6.74 -18.33 1.60
C LYS A 44 -5.59 -17.37 1.88
N GLU A 45 -4.65 -17.22 0.94
CA GLU A 45 -3.54 -16.27 1.03
C GLU A 45 -4.03 -14.81 0.92
N THR A 46 -4.89 -14.50 -0.05
CA THR A 46 -5.52 -13.17 -0.18
C THR A 46 -6.28 -12.78 1.08
N GLN A 47 -6.99 -13.72 1.69
CA GLN A 47 -7.72 -13.48 2.92
C GLN A 47 -6.79 -13.22 4.11
N ARG A 48 -5.69 -14.00 4.25
CA ARG A 48 -4.65 -13.74 5.26
C ARG A 48 -4.01 -12.36 5.08
N LEU A 49 -3.63 -12.01 3.86
CA LEU A 49 -3.01 -10.73 3.55
C LEU A 49 -3.94 -9.56 3.89
N ARG A 50 -5.25 -9.70 3.60
CA ARG A 50 -6.27 -8.72 4.02
C ARG A 50 -6.36 -8.58 5.54
N THR A 51 -6.34 -9.67 6.30
CA THR A 51 -6.36 -9.59 7.77
C THR A 51 -5.09 -8.92 8.30
N HIS A 52 -3.92 -9.23 7.76
CA HIS A 52 -2.66 -8.58 8.14
C HIS A 52 -2.67 -7.08 7.86
N VAL A 53 -3.10 -6.66 6.67
CA VAL A 53 -3.21 -5.24 6.32
C VAL A 53 -4.19 -4.51 7.24
N THR A 54 -5.35 -5.12 7.50
CA THR A 54 -6.37 -4.52 8.39
C THR A 54 -5.85 -4.40 9.83
N PHE A 55 -5.15 -5.43 10.33
CA PHE A 55 -4.52 -5.39 11.64
C PHE A 55 -3.46 -4.28 11.74
N LEU A 56 -2.61 -4.15 10.73
CA LEU A 56 -1.60 -3.09 10.68
C LEU A 56 -2.23 -1.69 10.64
N TRP A 57 -3.36 -1.51 9.94
CA TRP A 57 -4.09 -0.24 9.96
C TRP A 57 -4.64 0.09 11.34
N ILE A 58 -5.25 -0.88 12.03
CA ILE A 58 -5.74 -0.71 13.39
C ILE A 58 -4.58 -0.38 14.33
N PHE A 59 -3.49 -1.12 14.24
CA PHE A 59 -2.30 -0.90 15.07
C PHE A 59 -1.73 0.50 14.84
N ASN A 60 -1.64 0.97 13.60
CA ASN A 60 -1.18 2.31 13.28
C ASN A 60 -2.13 3.41 13.78
N ALA A 61 -3.46 3.17 13.71
CA ALA A 61 -4.44 4.09 14.26
C ALA A 61 -4.35 4.20 15.79
N VAL A 62 -4.08 3.09 16.49
CA VAL A 62 -3.83 3.09 17.93
C VAL A 62 -2.55 3.86 18.27
N LEU A 63 -1.46 3.63 17.53
CA LEU A 63 -0.22 4.38 17.70
C LEU A 63 -0.41 5.88 17.50
N GLN A 64 -1.05 6.31 16.42
CA GLN A 64 -1.32 7.73 16.15
C GLN A 64 -2.31 8.35 17.15
N SER A 65 -3.22 7.56 17.72
CA SER A 65 -4.07 8.05 18.81
C SER A 65 -3.26 8.26 20.11
N SER A 66 -2.25 7.42 20.34
CA SER A 66 -1.36 7.56 21.51
C SER A 66 -0.42 8.76 21.40
N THR A 67 0.10 9.08 20.21
CA THR A 67 0.90 10.30 19.98
C THR A 67 0.07 11.57 20.20
N ILE A 68 -1.18 11.59 19.73
CA ILE A 68 -2.11 12.69 20.04
C ILE A 68 -2.30 12.83 21.57
N ALA A 69 -2.52 11.72 22.27
CA ALA A 69 -2.68 11.76 23.73
C ALA A 69 -1.42 12.28 24.43
N ILE A 70 -0.23 11.87 23.98
CA ILE A 70 1.06 12.37 24.47
C ILE A 70 1.19 13.87 24.20
N ALA A 71 0.89 14.35 22.99
CA ALA A 71 0.94 15.77 22.64
C ALA A 71 -0.05 16.62 23.45
N VAL A 72 -1.25 16.12 23.70
CA VAL A 72 -2.25 16.77 24.58
C VAL A 72 -1.75 16.81 26.03
N CYS A 73 -1.23 15.70 26.55
CA CYS A 73 -0.66 15.66 27.90
C CYS A 73 0.55 16.59 28.03
N ALA A 74 1.46 16.62 27.05
CA ALA A 74 2.61 17.49 27.03
C ALA A 74 2.20 18.98 27.05
N SER A 75 1.21 19.34 26.23
CA SER A 75 0.71 20.73 26.12
C SER A 75 -0.11 21.17 27.33
N THR A 76 -0.83 20.26 28.00
CA THR A 76 -1.70 20.58 29.13
C THR A 76 -1.03 20.43 30.49
N LEU A 77 -0.14 19.47 30.69
CA LEU A 77 0.46 19.18 32.00
C LEU A 77 1.74 19.95 32.25
N THR A 78 2.46 20.38 31.21
CA THR A 78 3.75 21.05 31.38
C THR A 78 3.64 22.57 31.20
N TYR A 79 4.44 23.31 31.98
CA TYR A 79 4.49 24.77 31.89
C TYR A 79 5.00 25.26 30.53
N ARG A 80 6.00 24.57 29.96
CA ARG A 80 6.56 24.87 28.62
C ARG A 80 5.54 24.60 27.51
N GLY A 81 4.80 23.50 27.63
CA GLY A 81 3.71 23.13 26.72
C GLY A 81 2.63 24.20 26.60
N ARG A 82 2.18 24.72 27.74
CA ARG A 82 1.13 25.75 27.80
C ARG A 82 1.54 27.09 27.19
N ASN A 83 2.82 27.46 27.30
CA ASN A 83 3.25 28.81 26.96
C ASN A 83 3.63 29.02 25.48
N SER A 84 4.06 27.99 24.74
CA SER A 84 4.60 28.27 23.39
C SER A 84 4.73 27.11 22.39
N THR A 85 4.29 25.89 22.69
CA THR A 85 4.52 24.72 21.81
C THR A 85 3.24 24.00 21.45
N SER A 86 2.45 24.59 20.54
CA SER A 86 1.30 23.92 19.90
C SER A 86 1.69 23.10 18.66
N TRP A 87 2.94 23.22 18.20
CA TRP A 87 3.42 22.53 17.01
C TRP A 87 3.36 20.99 17.09
N PRO A 88 3.64 20.30 18.22
CA PRO A 88 3.57 18.83 18.26
C PRO A 88 2.12 18.36 18.08
N LEU A 89 1.16 19.08 18.68
CA LEU A 89 -0.26 18.79 18.51
C LEU A 89 -0.71 19.00 17.06
N ALA A 90 -0.23 20.07 16.40
CA ALA A 90 -0.57 20.33 15.01
C ALA A 90 -0.03 19.25 14.06
N LEU A 91 1.22 18.81 14.26
CA LEU A 91 1.83 17.76 13.43
C LEU A 91 1.15 16.40 13.64
N THR A 92 0.93 15.97 14.88
CA THR A 92 0.23 14.72 15.19
C THR A 92 -1.20 14.68 14.62
N LEU A 93 -1.92 15.81 14.63
CA LEU A 93 -3.24 15.92 13.98
C LEU A 93 -3.15 15.78 12.44
N VAL A 94 -2.14 16.39 11.81
CA VAL A 94 -1.91 16.24 10.36
C VAL A 94 -1.59 14.79 10.01
N ASN A 95 -0.72 14.13 10.78
CA ASN A 95 -0.40 12.71 10.59
C ASN A 95 -1.64 11.83 10.70
N TYR A 96 -2.47 12.07 11.70
CA TYR A 96 -3.72 11.34 11.90
C TYR A 96 -4.68 11.52 10.72
N LEU A 97 -4.82 12.74 10.20
CA LEU A 97 -5.64 13.00 9.02
C LEU A 97 -5.11 12.26 7.77
N ILE A 98 -3.80 12.29 7.53
CA ILE A 98 -3.18 11.58 6.41
C ILE A 98 -3.37 10.06 6.56
N LEU A 99 -3.21 9.53 7.77
CA LEU A 99 -3.46 8.12 8.05
C LEU A 99 -4.93 7.75 7.80
N ALA A 100 -5.87 8.57 8.26
CA ALA A 100 -7.30 8.34 8.05
C ALA A 100 -7.65 8.33 6.55
N LEU A 101 -7.04 9.21 5.75
CA LEU A 101 -7.18 9.21 4.29
C LEU A 101 -6.60 7.93 3.66
N ALA A 102 -5.42 7.50 4.11
CA ALA A 102 -4.78 6.26 3.63
C ALA A 102 -5.65 5.03 3.92
N ILE A 103 -6.15 4.90 5.15
CA ILE A 103 -7.03 3.81 5.57
C ILE A 103 -8.37 3.90 4.83
N GLY A 104 -8.95 5.09 4.66
CA GLY A 104 -10.20 5.28 3.92
C GLY A 104 -10.09 4.85 2.46
N ALA A 105 -9.04 5.29 1.77
CA ALA A 105 -8.75 4.87 0.40
C ALA A 105 -8.50 3.35 0.31
N GLY A 106 -7.77 2.80 1.27
CA GLY A 106 -7.46 1.37 1.36
C GLY A 106 -8.71 0.52 1.61
N ALA A 107 -9.54 0.88 2.58
CA ALA A 107 -10.77 0.17 2.92
C ALA A 107 -11.79 0.21 1.78
N TRP A 108 -11.90 1.35 1.10
CA TRP A 108 -12.74 1.47 -0.10
C TRP A 108 -12.18 0.64 -1.27
N GLY A 109 -10.86 0.65 -1.46
CA GLY A 109 -10.16 -0.20 -2.43
C GLY A 109 -10.39 -1.69 -2.18
N LEU A 110 -10.31 -2.12 -0.92
CA LEU A 110 -10.64 -3.48 -0.47
C LEU A 110 -12.09 -3.86 -0.78
N ARG A 111 -13.04 -2.98 -0.45
CA ARG A 111 -14.47 -3.24 -0.64
C ARG A 111 -14.84 -3.38 -2.11
N LYS A 112 -14.26 -2.55 -2.98
CA LYS A 112 -14.51 -2.55 -4.43
C LYS A 112 -13.55 -3.44 -5.23
N LYS A 113 -12.61 -4.13 -4.57
CA LYS A 113 -11.49 -4.84 -5.21
C LYS A 113 -10.73 -3.97 -6.24
N ASN A 114 -10.58 -2.69 -5.96
CA ASN A 114 -9.95 -1.73 -6.88
C ASN A 114 -8.46 -1.59 -6.58
N ALA A 115 -7.62 -2.18 -7.43
CA ALA A 115 -6.16 -2.14 -7.28
C ALA A 115 -5.59 -0.72 -7.31
N ARG A 116 -6.17 0.21 -8.07
CA ARG A 116 -5.69 1.61 -8.16
C ARG A 116 -5.81 2.34 -6.82
N LEU A 117 -6.91 2.14 -6.10
CA LEU A 117 -7.12 2.75 -4.79
C LEU A 117 -6.21 2.17 -3.71
N LEU A 118 -5.89 0.87 -3.79
CA LEU A 118 -4.92 0.24 -2.90
C LEU A 118 -3.50 0.73 -3.16
N LYS A 119 -3.10 0.90 -4.43
CA LYS A 119 -1.82 1.53 -4.80
C LYS A 119 -1.73 2.96 -4.27
N GLN A 120 -2.82 3.74 -4.36
CA GLN A 120 -2.89 5.09 -3.78
C GLN A 120 -2.75 5.05 -2.26
N SER A 121 -3.48 4.17 -1.56
CA SER A 121 -3.36 3.97 -0.11
C SER A 121 -1.91 3.66 0.30
N SER A 122 -1.25 2.72 -0.39
CA SER A 122 0.17 2.40 -0.18
C SER A 122 1.09 3.62 -0.40
N SER A 123 0.88 4.40 -1.45
CA SER A 123 1.68 5.61 -1.71
C SER A 123 1.50 6.68 -0.63
N ILE A 124 0.27 6.87 -0.12
CA ILE A 124 -0.02 7.80 0.98
C ILE A 124 0.66 7.32 2.27
N MET A 125 0.70 6.02 2.53
CA MET A 125 1.41 5.47 3.69
C MET A 125 2.93 5.68 3.62
N ILE A 126 3.54 5.64 2.43
CA ILE A 126 4.97 5.96 2.26
C ILE A 126 5.19 7.46 2.50
N ALA A 127 4.30 8.32 1.98
CA ALA A 127 4.38 9.75 2.22
C ALA A 127 4.26 10.07 3.72
N LEU A 128 3.32 9.43 4.43
CA LEU A 128 3.18 9.53 5.88
C LEU A 128 4.45 9.05 6.60
N CYS A 129 5.01 7.91 6.19
CA CYS A 129 6.27 7.41 6.74
C CYS A 129 7.40 8.43 6.61
N ALA A 130 7.52 9.11 5.47
CA ALA A 130 8.52 10.14 5.28
C ALA A 130 8.28 11.36 6.18
N ILE A 131 7.02 11.79 6.35
CA ILE A 131 6.66 12.88 7.25
C ILE A 131 7.04 12.54 8.70
N CYS A 132 6.71 11.33 9.18
CA CYS A 132 7.09 10.90 10.52
C CYS A 132 8.61 10.86 10.72
N VAL A 133 9.40 10.51 9.69
CA VAL A 133 10.87 10.58 9.77
C VAL A 133 11.36 12.02 9.93
N PHE A 134 10.74 12.98 9.21
CA PHE A 134 11.08 14.39 9.36
C PHE A 134 10.70 14.94 10.74
N GLU A 135 9.53 14.55 11.25
CA GLU A 135 9.07 14.91 12.59
C GLU A 135 10.01 14.35 13.66
N TRP A 136 10.34 13.07 13.60
CA TRP A 136 11.32 12.43 14.47
C TRP A 136 12.67 13.15 14.48
N CYS A 137 13.18 13.55 13.30
CA CYS A 137 14.42 14.33 13.20
C CYS A 137 14.29 15.70 13.89
N TYR A 138 13.15 16.36 13.70
CA TYR A 138 12.88 17.68 14.28
C TYR A 138 12.75 17.62 15.81
N GLU A 139 12.05 16.61 16.34
CA GLU A 139 11.93 16.35 17.77
C GLU A 139 13.27 16.07 18.44
N LEU A 140 14.11 15.25 17.81
CA LEU A 140 15.47 15.02 18.30
C LEU A 140 16.31 16.30 18.32
N LEU A 141 16.24 17.11 17.27
CA LEU A 141 16.93 18.40 17.21
C LEU A 141 16.38 19.36 18.28
N PHE A 142 15.08 19.31 18.56
CA PHE A 142 14.45 20.09 19.61
C PHE A 142 14.97 19.70 21.01
N ILE A 143 15.02 18.41 21.32
CA ILE A 143 15.55 17.89 22.59
C ILE A 143 17.03 18.23 22.75
N LEU A 144 17.84 18.08 21.70
CA LEU A 144 19.30 18.23 21.79
C LEU A 144 19.75 19.70 21.78
N VAL A 145 19.15 20.53 20.93
CA VAL A 145 19.64 21.89 20.65
C VAL A 145 18.76 22.94 21.32
N PHE A 146 17.45 22.91 21.07
CA PHE A 146 16.55 23.97 21.55
C PHE A 146 16.35 23.92 23.06
N SER A 147 16.28 22.73 23.66
CA SER A 147 16.17 22.59 25.11
C SER A 147 17.42 23.10 25.86
N ARG A 148 18.61 22.99 25.26
CA ARG A 148 19.84 23.58 25.84
C ARG A 148 19.83 25.11 25.79
N ARG A 149 19.23 25.70 24.75
CA ARG A 149 19.15 27.16 24.56
C ARG A 149 18.07 27.83 25.40
N ALA A 150 17.00 27.11 25.69
CA ALA A 150 15.84 27.66 26.39
C ALA A 150 15.99 27.70 27.93
N GLY A 151 17.04 27.10 28.47
CA GLY A 151 17.29 27.01 29.91
C GLY A 151 17.77 28.31 30.53
N LYS A 152 17.27 28.63 31.73
CA LYS A 152 17.64 29.83 32.52
C LYS A 152 19.15 29.98 32.79
N TRP A 153 19.94 28.91 32.60
CA TRP A 153 21.41 28.94 32.67
C TRP A 153 22.05 29.65 31.46
N GLN A 154 21.30 29.90 30.38
CA GLN A 154 21.74 30.73 29.26
C GLN A 154 21.15 32.14 29.36
N LYS A 155 21.90 33.14 28.87
CA LYS A 155 21.44 34.53 28.83
C LYS A 155 20.20 34.64 27.93
N GLY A 156 19.05 34.96 28.52
CA GLY A 156 17.75 35.02 27.82
C GLY A 156 16.92 33.73 27.88
N GLY A 157 17.37 32.70 28.60
CA GLY A 157 16.60 31.47 28.81
C GLY A 157 15.43 31.66 29.77
N GLN A 158 14.30 31.00 29.46
CA GLN A 158 13.02 31.21 30.14
C GLN A 158 12.65 30.07 31.11
N TYR A 159 13.14 28.86 30.90
CA TYR A 159 12.67 27.66 31.61
C TYR A 159 13.70 27.08 32.59
N THR A 160 13.25 26.53 33.72
CA THR A 160 14.13 25.80 34.65
C THR A 160 14.52 24.43 34.06
N ALA A 161 15.56 23.80 34.61
CA ALA A 161 15.99 22.47 34.17
C ALA A 161 14.88 21.42 34.36
N GLU A 162 14.15 21.49 35.48
CA GLU A 162 13.01 20.61 35.77
C GLU A 162 11.88 20.79 34.74
N GLN A 163 11.49 22.03 34.42
CA GLN A 163 10.46 22.30 33.42
C GLN A 163 10.84 21.84 32.01
N ILE A 164 12.14 21.90 31.67
CA ILE A 164 12.67 21.39 30.41
C ILE A 164 12.66 19.87 30.40
N TRP A 165 13.06 19.25 31.50
CA TRP A 165 13.08 17.80 31.65
C TRP A 165 11.68 17.20 31.55
N GLU A 166 10.71 17.76 32.28
CA GLU A 166 9.30 17.33 32.25
C GLU A 166 8.74 17.36 30.83
N PHE A 167 8.96 18.45 30.09
CA PHE A 167 8.51 18.54 28.70
C PHE A 167 9.24 17.57 27.78
N ASN A 168 10.57 17.49 27.89
CA ASN A 168 11.37 16.58 27.05
C ASN A 168 11.02 15.11 27.30
N ALA A 169 10.62 14.72 28.51
CA ALA A 169 10.21 13.35 28.81
C ALA A 169 8.98 12.95 27.97
N TRP A 170 8.02 13.86 27.79
CA TRP A 170 6.88 13.64 26.90
C TRP A 170 7.30 13.56 25.43
N ILE A 171 8.17 14.47 24.97
CA ILE A 171 8.66 14.43 23.58
C ILE A 171 9.48 13.15 23.33
N ILE A 172 10.24 12.64 24.30
CA ILE A 172 10.95 11.35 24.17
C ILE A 172 9.96 10.19 24.02
N ALA A 173 8.82 10.23 24.73
CA ALA A 173 7.78 9.23 24.55
C ALA A 173 7.16 9.31 23.15
N ASP A 174 6.98 10.53 22.61
CA ASP A 174 6.48 10.76 21.25
C ASP A 174 7.47 10.23 20.20
N VAL A 175 8.76 10.57 20.35
CA VAL A 175 9.87 10.05 19.52
C VAL A 175 9.85 8.52 19.46
N ALA A 176 9.59 7.84 20.59
CA ALA A 176 9.53 6.38 20.62
C ALA A 176 8.31 5.83 19.88
N ALA A 177 7.15 6.49 20.01
CA ALA A 177 5.93 6.13 19.29
C ALA A 177 6.06 6.38 17.78
N ASP A 178 6.75 7.44 17.38
CA ASP A 178 7.04 7.78 15.99
C ASP A 178 7.93 6.73 15.31
N VAL A 179 8.98 6.25 15.98
CA VAL A 179 9.83 5.17 15.46
C VAL A 179 9.01 3.90 15.18
N LEU A 180 8.09 3.56 16.08
CA LEU A 180 7.17 2.44 15.87
C LEU A 180 6.20 2.72 14.72
N SER A 181 5.64 3.92 14.64
CA SER A 181 4.71 4.30 13.57
C SER A 181 5.38 4.28 12.20
N ILE A 182 6.64 4.73 12.09
CA ILE A 182 7.46 4.65 10.86
C ILE A 182 7.57 3.19 10.39
N GLY A 183 7.96 2.28 11.29
CA GLY A 183 8.08 0.85 10.97
C GLY A 183 6.75 0.25 10.51
N VAL A 184 5.67 0.56 11.21
CA VAL A 184 4.33 0.06 10.88
C VAL A 184 3.81 0.64 9.57
N CYS A 185 4.03 1.94 9.29
CA CYS A 185 3.66 2.58 8.04
C CYS A 185 4.35 1.92 6.84
N PHE A 186 5.65 1.63 6.98
CA PHE A 186 6.43 0.97 5.93
C PHE A 186 5.92 -0.45 5.65
N ILE A 187 5.76 -1.27 6.69
CA ILE A 187 5.27 -2.66 6.58
C ILE A 187 3.84 -2.68 6.03
N SER A 188 2.98 -1.79 6.53
CA SER A 188 1.59 -1.67 6.07
C SER A 188 1.51 -1.27 4.60
N SER A 189 2.35 -0.33 4.16
CA SER A 189 2.42 0.05 2.76
C SER A 189 2.84 -1.12 1.87
N HIS A 190 3.87 -1.88 2.28
CA HIS A 190 4.36 -3.03 1.53
C HIS A 190 3.25 -4.08 1.33
N HIS A 191 2.58 -4.51 2.40
CA HIS A 191 1.50 -5.48 2.29
C HIS A 191 0.27 -4.96 1.55
N THR A 192 -0.03 -3.66 1.65
CA THR A 192 -1.11 -3.03 0.88
C THR A 192 -0.79 -3.05 -0.61
N TRP A 193 0.47 -2.84 -0.98
CA TRP A 193 0.95 -2.93 -2.37
C TRP A 193 0.91 -4.37 -2.91
N GLU A 194 1.35 -5.34 -2.12
CA GLU A 194 1.23 -6.77 -2.46
C GLU A 194 -0.22 -7.16 -2.71
N LEU A 195 -1.13 -6.72 -1.85
CA LEU A 195 -2.56 -6.98 -2.00
C LEU A 195 -3.12 -6.33 -3.26
N ALA A 196 -2.66 -5.13 -3.61
CA ALA A 196 -3.04 -4.46 -4.84
C ALA A 196 -2.61 -5.25 -6.09
N LYS A 197 -1.40 -5.83 -6.09
CA LYS A 197 -0.92 -6.69 -7.18
C LYS A 197 -1.75 -7.95 -7.31
N VAL A 198 -2.11 -8.59 -6.20
CA VAL A 198 -2.97 -9.79 -6.21
C VAL A 198 -4.31 -9.48 -6.88
N PHE A 199 -4.95 -8.35 -6.54
CA PHE A 199 -6.21 -7.93 -7.18
C PHE A 199 -6.05 -7.58 -8.66
N GLU A 200 -4.94 -6.95 -9.06
CA GLU A 200 -4.64 -6.67 -10.47
C GLU A 200 -4.48 -7.96 -11.29
N MET A 201 -3.83 -8.97 -10.73
CA MET A 201 -3.69 -10.29 -11.37
C MET A 201 -5.03 -11.05 -11.43
N GLU A 202 -5.86 -10.96 -10.39
CA GLU A 202 -7.23 -11.50 -10.41
C GLU A 202 -8.06 -10.84 -11.53
N GLU A 203 -8.04 -9.51 -11.65
CA GLU A 203 -8.76 -8.78 -12.68
C GLU A 203 -8.30 -9.17 -14.09
N GLN A 204 -6.99 -9.22 -14.34
CA GLN A 204 -6.44 -9.62 -15.64
C GLN A 204 -6.79 -11.07 -16.01
N THR A 205 -6.79 -11.98 -15.04
CA THR A 205 -7.16 -13.38 -15.29
C THR A 205 -8.67 -13.54 -15.55
N GLU A 206 -9.53 -12.80 -14.88
CA GLU A 206 -10.97 -12.77 -15.16
C GLU A 206 -11.30 -12.18 -16.53
N VAL A 207 -10.63 -11.08 -16.92
CA VAL A 207 -10.79 -10.49 -18.26
C VAL A 207 -10.34 -11.45 -19.35
N ARG A 208 -9.20 -12.15 -19.16
CA ARG A 208 -8.73 -13.19 -20.08
C ARG A 208 -9.72 -14.37 -20.18
N LYS A 209 -10.29 -14.82 -19.06
CA LYS A 209 -11.33 -15.87 -19.05
C LYS A 209 -12.58 -15.44 -19.82
N LYS A 210 -13.06 -14.20 -19.61
CA LYS A 210 -14.21 -13.66 -20.35
C LYS A 210 -13.94 -13.56 -21.85
N ARG A 211 -12.76 -13.07 -22.25
CA ARG A 211 -12.33 -13.01 -23.65
C ARG A 211 -12.26 -14.39 -24.29
N ASN A 212 -11.71 -15.38 -23.58
CA ASN A 212 -11.67 -16.78 -24.06
C ASN A 212 -13.06 -17.44 -24.07
N SER A 213 -13.99 -17.07 -23.18
CA SER A 213 -15.37 -17.59 -23.21
C SER A 213 -16.22 -17.04 -24.36
N TRP A 214 -15.87 -15.87 -24.90
CA TRP A 214 -16.48 -15.34 -26.12
C TRP A 214 -15.86 -15.89 -27.41
N CYS A 215 -14.62 -16.35 -27.36
CA CYS A 215 -14.09 -17.31 -28.35
C CYS A 215 -14.56 -18.72 -27.96
N GLY A 216 -15.86 -18.96 -28.06
CA GLY A 216 -16.41 -20.31 -28.05
C GLY A 216 -15.76 -21.11 -29.18
N TYR A 217 -14.71 -21.87 -28.84
CA TYR A 217 -14.20 -22.92 -29.69
C TYR A 217 -15.35 -23.89 -29.96
N GLY A 218 -15.69 -24.03 -31.24
CA GLY A 218 -16.81 -24.83 -31.71
C GLY A 218 -16.80 -26.22 -31.09
N THR A 219 -17.80 -26.49 -30.27
CA THR A 219 -18.30 -27.85 -30.13
C THR A 219 -18.76 -28.27 -31.52
N PHE A 220 -17.96 -29.11 -32.18
CA PHE A 220 -18.44 -29.90 -33.29
C PHE A 220 -19.61 -30.73 -32.76
N HIS A 221 -20.84 -30.26 -32.99
CA HIS A 221 -21.98 -31.13 -33.08
C HIS A 221 -21.65 -32.12 -34.19
N ARG A 222 -21.27 -33.32 -33.80
CA ARG A 222 -21.24 -34.45 -34.71
C ARG A 222 -22.70 -34.71 -35.06
N ASP A 223 -23.16 -34.13 -36.16
CA ASP A 223 -24.38 -34.55 -36.83
C ASP A 223 -24.16 -36.00 -37.24
N VAL A 224 -24.49 -36.93 -36.34
CA VAL A 224 -24.75 -38.31 -36.70
C VAL A 224 -26.17 -38.32 -37.24
N ASN A 225 -26.32 -37.89 -38.50
CA ASN A 225 -27.57 -38.01 -39.23
C ASN A 225 -27.44 -39.16 -40.25
N LYS A 226 -28.24 -40.19 -39.97
CA LYS A 226 -28.94 -41.12 -40.89
C LYS A 226 -28.12 -42.09 -41.73
#